data_AF-A0A7S2MPC4-F1
#
_entry.id   AF-A0A7S2MPC4-F1
#
_cell.length_a   1.000
_cell.length_b   1.000
_cell.length_c   1.000
_cell.angle_alpha   90.00
_cell.angle_beta   90.00
_cell.angle_gamma   90.00
#
_symmetry.space_group_name_H-M   'P 1'
#
loop_
_entity.id
_entity.type
_entity.pdbx_description
1 polymer ?
#
loop_
_entity_poly.entity_id
_entity_poly.type
_entity_poly.pdbx_seq_one_letter_code
_entity_poly.pdbx_strand_id
1 'polypeptide(L)'
;DYSAAGGELLVLAMLVSWLLTFFFNPATIEKNTLKDRVGYNNLCVGWDTFPARWVAAPMFALIIWCYIQFMNYDLLRQNLTEGLTMRQRSVTYAANTATGISYCLACLIFVFDPMYYPLCHSISFVQLVFFGFFAYAANFYETDPKYHPAGSYVYLACFGVASFVFSVMALFQLLSYDEETGMMGPVPWYVLACSDYVWFICKAFGSYFRPAAPSIMVSYQLVSDGDFTVLQGMQRDEPRDLFSKDVPRLVA
;
A
#
# COMPACT_ATOMS: atom_id res chain seq x y z
N ASP A 1 9.33 -3.31 -11.31
CA ASP A 1 8.99 -3.00 -9.91
C ASP A 1 7.47 -2.99 -9.77
N TYR A 2 6.90 -3.93 -9.02
CA TYR A 2 5.45 -4.06 -8.85
C TYR A 2 4.82 -2.91 -8.05
N SER A 3 5.53 -2.33 -7.07
CA SER A 3 4.97 -1.25 -6.26
C SER A 3 4.96 0.07 -7.02
N ALA A 4 5.91 0.27 -7.95
CA ALA A 4 5.87 1.37 -8.91
C ALA A 4 4.63 1.26 -9.81
N ALA A 5 4.45 0.09 -10.42
CA ALA A 5 3.28 -0.20 -11.26
C ALA A 5 1.96 -0.01 -10.49
N GLY A 6 1.88 -0.49 -9.24
CA GLY A 6 0.70 -0.29 -8.40
C GLY A 6 0.41 1.19 -8.08
N GLY A 7 1.44 2.02 -7.89
CA GLY A 7 1.29 3.47 -7.71
C GLY A 7 0.79 4.18 -8.97
N GLU A 8 1.39 3.88 -10.11
CA GLU A 8 1.00 4.43 -11.41
C GLU A 8 -0.42 4.01 -11.81
N LEU A 9 -0.77 2.73 -11.58
CA LEU A 9 -2.13 2.21 -11.78
C LEU A 9 -3.16 2.90 -10.89
N LEU A 10 -2.82 3.25 -9.64
CA LEU A 10 -3.71 3.99 -8.74
C LEU A 10 -4.03 5.38 -9.29
N VAL A 11 -3.03 6.08 -9.82
CA VAL A 11 -3.22 7.39 -10.46
C VAL A 11 -4.05 7.24 -11.73
N LEU A 12 -3.77 6.22 -12.55
CA LEU A 12 -4.55 5.95 -13.75
C LEU A 12 -6.02 5.63 -13.42
N ALA A 13 -6.26 4.78 -12.42
CA ALA A 13 -7.60 4.44 -11.95
C ALA A 13 -8.34 5.69 -11.48
N MET A 14 -7.66 6.59 -10.76
CA MET A 14 -8.20 7.86 -10.32
C MET A 14 -8.62 8.74 -11.51
N LEU A 15 -7.72 8.94 -12.48
CA LEU A 15 -7.99 9.77 -13.66
C LEU A 15 -9.17 9.24 -14.48
N VAL A 16 -9.19 7.94 -14.76
CA VAL A 16 -10.29 7.30 -15.51
C VAL A 16 -11.61 7.45 -14.75
N SER A 17 -11.59 7.24 -13.44
CA SER A 17 -12.80 7.35 -12.62
C SER A 17 -13.35 8.78 -12.60
N TRP A 18 -12.50 9.78 -12.42
CA TRP A 18 -12.90 11.19 -12.49
C TRP A 18 -13.47 11.58 -13.85
N LEU A 19 -12.88 11.10 -14.95
CA LEU A 19 -13.43 11.33 -16.29
C LEU A 19 -14.82 10.71 -16.42
N LEU A 20 -15.00 9.46 -15.99
CA LEU A 20 -16.30 8.80 -16.02
C LEU A 20 -17.34 9.52 -15.15
N THR A 21 -16.99 9.90 -13.93
CA THR A 21 -17.90 10.65 -13.05
C THR A 21 -18.25 12.02 -13.64
N PHE A 22 -17.30 12.71 -14.26
CA PHE A 22 -17.55 13.99 -14.93
C PHE A 22 -18.57 13.86 -16.07
N PHE A 23 -18.44 12.85 -16.92
CA PHE A 23 -19.34 12.68 -18.07
C PHE A 23 -20.70 12.06 -17.70
N PHE A 24 -20.74 11.13 -16.75
CA PHE A 24 -21.94 10.35 -16.44
C PHE A 24 -22.69 10.83 -15.18
N ASN A 25 -22.01 11.42 -14.20
CA ASN A 25 -22.62 11.94 -12.96
C ASN A 25 -22.03 13.30 -12.51
N PRO A 26 -22.09 14.34 -13.35
CA PRO A 26 -21.54 15.65 -12.99
C PRO A 26 -22.17 16.23 -11.71
N ALA A 27 -23.44 15.92 -11.44
CA ALA A 27 -24.14 16.35 -10.22
C ALA A 27 -23.45 15.90 -8.93
N THR A 28 -22.78 14.74 -8.93
CA THR A 28 -22.01 14.25 -7.76
C THR A 28 -20.80 15.14 -7.48
N ILE A 29 -20.17 15.71 -8.49
CA ILE A 29 -19.03 16.62 -8.32
C ILE A 29 -19.48 17.95 -7.70
N GLU A 30 -20.69 18.39 -8.04
CA GLU A 30 -21.29 19.59 -7.48
C GLU A 30 -21.70 19.37 -6.03
N LYS A 31 -22.38 18.25 -5.74
CA LYS A 31 -22.93 17.93 -4.43
C LYS A 31 -22.70 16.46 -4.06
N ASN A 32 -21.96 16.24 -2.97
CA ASN A 32 -21.75 14.92 -2.38
C ASN A 32 -21.42 15.03 -0.88
N THR A 33 -21.74 13.99 -0.13
CA THR A 33 -21.56 13.94 1.33
C THR A 33 -20.11 14.16 1.77
N LEU A 34 -19.12 13.71 0.98
CA LEU A 34 -17.72 13.91 1.35
C LEU A 34 -17.34 15.39 1.24
N LYS A 35 -17.73 16.06 0.15
CA LYS A 35 -17.52 17.50 -0.04
C LYS A 35 -18.19 18.33 1.03
N ASP A 36 -19.39 17.94 1.48
CA ASP A 36 -20.08 18.62 2.58
C ASP A 36 -19.29 18.53 3.91
N ARG A 37 -18.52 17.44 4.11
CA ARG A 37 -17.73 17.21 5.33
C ARG A 37 -16.33 17.81 5.29
N VAL A 38 -15.65 17.69 4.15
CA VAL A 38 -14.24 18.11 4.00
C VAL A 38 -14.06 19.44 3.29
N GLY A 39 -15.12 19.98 2.67
CA GLY A 39 -15.14 21.28 2.01
C GLY A 39 -14.55 21.32 0.60
N TYR A 40 -14.13 20.18 0.04
CA TYR A 40 -13.63 20.07 -1.33
C TYR A 40 -13.99 18.71 -1.93
N ASN A 41 -13.81 18.58 -3.25
CA ASN A 41 -13.95 17.31 -3.93
C ASN A 41 -12.72 16.43 -3.65
N ASN A 42 -12.83 15.60 -2.60
CA ASN A 42 -11.86 14.56 -2.32
C ASN A 42 -11.74 13.61 -3.52
N LEU A 43 -10.53 13.14 -3.80
CA LEU A 43 -10.28 12.36 -5.00
C LEU A 43 -11.10 11.05 -5.06
N CYS A 44 -11.47 10.44 -3.93
CA CYS A 44 -12.30 9.24 -3.90
C CYS A 44 -13.68 9.43 -4.53
N VAL A 45 -14.22 10.66 -4.53
CA VAL A 45 -15.52 10.98 -5.17
C VAL A 45 -15.55 10.54 -6.63
N GLY A 46 -14.40 10.57 -7.31
CA GLY A 46 -14.25 10.18 -8.70
C GLY A 46 -14.68 8.73 -8.99
N TRP A 47 -14.61 7.80 -8.04
CA TRP A 47 -15.00 6.39 -8.25
C TRP A 47 -16.19 5.93 -7.42
N ASP A 48 -16.88 6.83 -6.71
CA ASP A 48 -17.97 6.46 -5.79
C ASP A 48 -19.30 6.19 -6.50
N THR A 49 -19.43 6.61 -7.77
CA THR A 49 -20.67 6.52 -8.55
C THR A 49 -20.55 5.62 -9.79
N PHE A 50 -21.67 5.09 -10.27
CA PHE A 50 -21.71 4.25 -11.48
C PHE A 50 -21.78 5.12 -12.74
N PRO A 51 -20.99 4.85 -13.80
CA PRO A 51 -20.26 3.60 -14.05
C PRO A 51 -18.82 3.58 -13.53
N ALA A 52 -18.28 4.70 -13.03
CA ALA A 52 -16.89 4.81 -12.58
C ALA A 52 -16.52 3.71 -11.56
N ARG A 53 -17.41 3.44 -10.60
CA ARG A 53 -17.23 2.40 -9.58
C ARG A 53 -17.02 0.99 -10.16
N TRP A 54 -17.73 0.64 -11.24
CA TRP A 54 -17.58 -0.67 -11.91
C TRP A 54 -16.23 -0.83 -12.60
N VAL A 55 -15.60 0.28 -13.01
CA VAL A 55 -14.28 0.29 -13.63
C VAL A 55 -13.18 0.37 -12.57
N ALA A 56 -13.37 1.22 -11.56
CA ALA A 56 -12.40 1.45 -10.49
C ALA A 56 -12.17 0.20 -9.65
N ALA A 57 -13.22 -0.53 -9.25
CA ALA A 57 -13.10 -1.72 -8.41
C ALA A 57 -12.16 -2.80 -8.97
N PRO A 58 -12.29 -3.27 -10.24
CA PRO A 58 -11.36 -4.24 -10.80
C PRO A 58 -9.94 -3.66 -11.00
N MET A 59 -9.80 -2.38 -11.35
CA MET A 59 -8.47 -1.74 -11.40
C MET A 59 -7.81 -1.71 -10.02
N PHE A 60 -8.58 -1.45 -8.97
CA PHE A 60 -8.11 -1.46 -7.59
C PHE A 60 -7.69 -2.85 -7.11
N ALA A 61 -8.42 -3.90 -7.52
CA ALA A 61 -7.98 -5.28 -7.28
C ALA A 61 -6.62 -5.58 -7.93
N LEU A 62 -6.37 -5.09 -9.15
CA LEU A 62 -5.07 -5.22 -9.81
C LEU A 62 -3.98 -4.43 -9.07
N ILE A 63 -4.27 -3.23 -8.60
CA ILE A 63 -3.36 -2.42 -7.77
C ILE A 63 -2.95 -3.19 -6.51
N ILE A 64 -3.92 -3.76 -5.80
CA ILE A 64 -3.68 -4.56 -4.60
C ILE A 64 -2.82 -5.78 -4.93
N TRP A 65 -3.12 -6.48 -6.01
CA TRP A 65 -2.31 -7.60 -6.46
C TRP A 65 -0.84 -7.17 -6.70
N CYS A 66 -0.60 -6.05 -7.38
CA CYS A 66 0.75 -5.52 -7.57
C CYS A 66 1.46 -5.26 -6.23
N TYR A 67 0.80 -4.62 -5.27
CA TYR A 67 1.40 -4.36 -3.97
C TYR A 67 1.68 -5.64 -3.17
N ILE A 68 0.77 -6.63 -3.20
CA ILE A 68 1.01 -7.94 -2.56
C ILE A 68 2.20 -8.65 -3.21
N GLN A 69 2.29 -8.66 -4.54
CA GLN A 69 3.45 -9.23 -5.24
C GLN A 69 4.74 -8.53 -4.85
N PHE A 70 4.74 -7.19 -4.81
CA PHE A 70 5.89 -6.41 -4.35
C PHE A 70 6.35 -6.86 -2.96
N MET A 71 5.43 -6.95 -1.99
CA MET A 71 5.76 -7.35 -0.62
C MET A 71 6.30 -8.78 -0.55
N ASN A 72 5.72 -9.73 -1.30
CA ASN A 72 6.22 -11.10 -1.39
C ASN A 72 7.66 -11.14 -1.91
N TYR A 73 7.95 -10.39 -2.98
CA TYR A 73 9.30 -10.32 -3.53
C TYR A 73 10.28 -9.57 -2.62
N ASP A 74 9.82 -8.59 -1.85
CA ASP A 74 10.62 -7.89 -0.85
C ASP A 74 11.02 -8.82 0.30
N LEU A 75 10.08 -9.60 0.82
CA LEU A 75 10.36 -10.64 1.82
C LEU A 75 11.30 -11.73 1.29
N LEU A 76 11.15 -12.13 0.03
CA LEU A 76 12.07 -13.09 -0.60
C LEU A 76 13.49 -12.50 -0.73
N ARG A 77 13.62 -11.24 -1.17
CA ARG A 77 14.92 -10.54 -1.24
C ARG A 77 15.57 -10.43 0.13
N GLN A 78 14.80 -10.09 1.15
CA GLN A 78 15.26 -10.02 2.52
C GLN A 78 15.86 -11.37 2.96
N ASN A 79 15.19 -12.50 2.66
CA ASN A 79 15.67 -13.83 3.01
C ASN A 79 16.98 -14.21 2.28
N LEU A 80 17.18 -13.72 1.06
CA LEU A 80 18.37 -14.00 0.26
C LEU A 80 19.55 -13.05 0.56
N THR A 81 19.32 -11.93 1.24
CA THR A 81 20.36 -10.91 1.44
C THR A 81 21.14 -11.12 2.75
N GLU A 82 22.36 -11.63 2.67
CA GLU A 82 23.21 -11.93 3.83
C GLU A 82 23.60 -10.70 4.68
N GLY A 83 23.68 -9.51 4.07
CA GLY A 83 24.14 -8.28 4.74
C GLY A 83 23.11 -7.55 5.61
N LEU A 84 21.86 -8.01 5.68
CA LEU A 84 20.80 -7.31 6.43
C LEU A 84 20.86 -7.61 7.92
N THR A 85 20.85 -6.55 8.73
CA THR A 85 20.73 -6.68 10.19
C THR A 85 19.36 -7.24 10.59
N MET A 86 19.28 -7.90 11.75
CA MET A 86 18.01 -8.41 12.27
C MET A 86 16.95 -7.30 12.45
N ARG A 87 17.38 -6.07 12.78
CA ARG A 87 16.49 -4.91 12.92
C ARG A 87 15.89 -4.48 11.58
N GLN A 88 16.71 -4.38 10.53
CA GLN A 88 16.22 -4.11 9.17
C GLN A 88 15.19 -5.17 8.75
N ARG A 89 15.53 -6.44 8.96
CA ARG A 89 14.63 -7.56 8.67
C ARG A 89 13.27 -7.44 9.37
N SER A 90 13.27 -7.16 10.68
CA SER A 90 12.03 -7.02 11.44
C SER A 90 11.22 -5.79 11.03
N VAL A 91 11.87 -4.66 10.77
CA VAL A 91 11.19 -3.41 10.38
C VAL A 91 10.54 -3.56 9.01
N THR A 92 11.28 -4.06 8.00
CA THR A 92 10.71 -4.33 6.68
C THR A 92 9.56 -5.32 6.76
N TYR A 93 9.74 -6.45 7.46
CA TYR A 93 8.69 -7.45 7.59
C TYR A 93 7.40 -6.86 8.18
N ALA A 94 7.52 -6.10 9.27
CA ALA A 94 6.38 -5.46 9.91
C ALA A 94 5.72 -4.41 9.00
N ALA A 95 6.51 -3.56 8.34
CA ALA A 95 6.02 -2.52 7.44
C ALA A 95 5.29 -3.10 6.22
N ASN A 96 5.86 -4.14 5.60
CA ASN A 96 5.23 -4.86 4.49
C ASN A 96 3.94 -5.56 4.93
N THR A 97 3.97 -6.28 6.05
CA THR A 97 2.77 -6.97 6.55
C THR A 97 1.64 -5.99 6.84
N ALA A 98 1.95 -4.89 7.55
CA ALA A 98 0.97 -3.85 7.85
C ALA A 98 0.42 -3.20 6.57
N THR A 99 1.29 -2.93 5.59
CA THR A 99 0.88 -2.36 4.30
C THR A 99 0.05 -3.34 3.47
N GLY A 100 0.35 -4.63 3.49
CA GLY A 100 -0.44 -5.67 2.81
C GLY A 100 -1.85 -5.75 3.37
N ILE A 101 -1.98 -5.81 4.69
CA ILE A 101 -3.27 -5.75 5.38
C ILE A 101 -4.00 -4.45 5.02
N SER A 102 -3.28 -3.33 5.02
CA SER A 102 -3.80 -2.02 4.68
C SER A 102 -4.40 -1.98 3.26
N TYR A 103 -3.72 -2.50 2.24
CA TYR A 103 -4.27 -2.58 0.88
C TYR A 103 -5.51 -3.47 0.82
N CYS A 104 -5.56 -4.59 1.56
CA CYS A 104 -6.74 -5.43 1.63
C CYS A 104 -7.93 -4.69 2.28
N LEU A 105 -7.69 -3.93 3.36
CA LEU A 105 -8.72 -3.12 4.01
C LEU A 105 -9.20 -1.95 3.14
N ALA A 106 -8.34 -1.43 2.26
CA ALA A 106 -8.70 -0.35 1.34
C ALA A 106 -9.78 -0.77 0.31
N CYS A 107 -9.98 -2.07 0.05
CA CYS A 107 -11.13 -2.55 -0.73
C CYS A 107 -12.48 -2.09 -0.16
N LEU A 108 -12.55 -1.82 1.14
CA LEU A 108 -13.78 -1.42 1.80
C LEU A 108 -14.31 -0.06 1.32
N ILE A 109 -13.52 0.75 0.59
CA ILE A 109 -14.04 1.95 -0.11
C ILE A 109 -15.17 1.59 -1.08
N PHE A 110 -15.12 0.40 -1.69
CA PHE A 110 -16.17 -0.08 -2.60
C PHE A 110 -17.30 -0.81 -1.89
N VAL A 111 -17.23 -0.97 -0.56
CA VAL A 111 -18.25 -1.61 0.26
C VAL A 111 -19.03 -0.57 1.05
N PHE A 112 -18.33 0.32 1.75
CA PHE A 112 -18.93 1.43 2.46
C PHE A 112 -19.33 2.53 1.48
N ASP A 113 -20.63 2.66 1.26
CA ASP A 113 -21.19 3.76 0.50
C ASP A 113 -20.92 5.09 1.26
N PRO A 114 -20.23 6.07 0.64
CA PRO A 114 -19.90 7.33 1.28
C PRO A 114 -21.12 8.20 1.61
N MET A 115 -22.29 7.92 1.02
CA MET A 115 -23.53 8.62 1.36
C MET A 115 -24.03 8.24 2.75
N TYR A 116 -23.84 6.99 3.16
CA TYR A 116 -24.34 6.45 4.43
C TYR A 116 -23.24 6.29 5.49
N TYR A 117 -22.01 5.94 5.08
CA TYR A 117 -20.90 5.66 5.97
C TYR A 117 -19.61 6.40 5.56
N PRO A 118 -19.64 7.75 5.45
CA PRO A 118 -18.51 8.54 4.94
C PRO A 118 -17.24 8.38 5.77
N LEU A 119 -17.36 8.22 7.10
CA LEU A 119 -16.21 8.01 7.97
C LEU A 119 -15.55 6.65 7.70
N CYS A 120 -16.32 5.55 7.67
CA CYS A 120 -15.79 4.22 7.40
C CYS A 120 -15.18 4.11 6.00
N HIS A 121 -15.87 4.70 5.01
CA HIS A 121 -15.37 4.83 3.63
C HIS A 121 -14.01 5.52 3.63
N SER A 122 -13.91 6.71 4.22
CA SER A 122 -12.68 7.50 4.22
C SER A 122 -11.56 6.86 5.03
N ILE A 123 -11.84 6.28 6.21
CA ILE A 123 -10.85 5.58 7.04
C ILE A 123 -10.23 4.42 6.26
N SER A 124 -11.03 3.68 5.49
CA SER A 124 -10.52 2.56 4.69
C SER A 124 -9.48 2.99 3.65
N PHE A 125 -9.56 4.22 3.14
CA PHE A 125 -8.54 4.81 2.28
C PHE A 125 -7.39 5.48 3.05
N VAL A 126 -7.69 6.31 4.06
CA VAL A 126 -6.68 7.11 4.78
C VAL A 126 -5.61 6.23 5.45
N GLN A 127 -6.00 5.08 5.97
CA GLN A 127 -5.03 4.13 6.53
C GLN A 127 -3.99 3.65 5.51
N LEU A 128 -4.34 3.54 4.22
CA LEU A 128 -3.41 3.20 3.12
C LEU A 128 -2.38 4.30 2.88
N VAL A 129 -2.77 5.56 3.03
CA VAL A 129 -1.85 6.71 2.93
C VAL A 129 -0.74 6.58 3.98
N PHE A 130 -1.13 6.34 5.24
CA PHE A 130 -0.21 6.21 6.35
C PHE A 130 0.71 5.00 6.21
N PHE A 131 0.15 3.78 6.10
CA PHE A 131 0.96 2.55 6.01
C PHE A 131 1.79 2.49 4.72
N GLY A 132 1.27 3.03 3.62
CA GLY A 132 2.01 3.13 2.36
C GLY A 132 3.30 3.96 2.49
N PHE A 133 3.31 5.01 3.32
CA PHE A 133 4.54 5.72 3.64
C PHE A 133 5.51 4.88 4.48
N PHE A 134 5.03 4.14 5.49
CA PHE A 134 5.89 3.29 6.31
C PHE A 134 6.60 2.21 5.51
N ALA A 135 5.91 1.52 4.59
CA ALA A 135 6.57 0.58 3.69
C ALA A 135 7.62 1.27 2.81
N TYR A 136 7.32 2.47 2.30
CA TYR A 136 8.27 3.24 1.50
C TYR A 136 9.52 3.63 2.31
N ALA A 137 9.34 4.11 3.55
CA ALA A 137 10.43 4.45 4.45
C ALA A 137 11.24 3.22 4.89
N ALA A 138 10.59 2.09 5.13
CA ALA A 138 11.26 0.83 5.45
C ALA A 138 12.16 0.35 4.30
N ASN A 139 11.74 0.54 3.04
CA ASN A 139 12.56 0.24 1.86
C ASN A 139 13.85 1.09 1.84
N PHE A 140 13.81 2.37 2.26
CA PHE A 140 15.00 3.21 2.42
C PHE A 140 15.89 2.76 3.58
N TYR A 141 15.29 2.22 4.64
CA TYR A 141 16.03 1.73 5.79
C TYR A 141 16.74 0.39 5.50
N GLU A 142 16.14 -0.45 4.68
CA GLU A 142 16.69 -1.73 4.26
C GLU A 142 17.79 -1.57 3.21
N THR A 143 17.60 -0.69 2.24
CA THR A 143 18.49 -0.58 1.08
C THR A 143 19.79 0.15 1.42
N ASP A 144 20.91 -0.33 0.88
CA ASP A 144 22.20 0.34 1.00
C ASP A 144 22.11 1.75 0.37
N PRO A 145 22.53 2.83 1.07
CA PRO A 145 22.45 4.20 0.58
C PRO A 145 23.03 4.45 -0.81
N LYS A 146 23.98 3.64 -1.28
CA LYS A 146 24.52 3.77 -2.65
C LYS A 146 23.50 3.53 -3.76
N TYR A 147 22.39 2.84 -3.46
CA TYR A 147 21.29 2.57 -4.41
C TYR A 147 20.15 3.59 -4.28
N HIS A 148 20.31 4.64 -3.47
CA HIS A 148 19.32 5.70 -3.32
C HIS A 148 19.49 6.72 -4.45
N PRO A 149 18.45 6.96 -5.28
CA PRO A 149 18.52 7.97 -6.33
C PRO A 149 18.80 9.37 -5.78
N ALA A 150 19.34 10.27 -6.61
CA ALA A 150 19.51 11.67 -6.24
C ALA A 150 18.15 12.32 -5.89
N GLY A 151 18.11 13.11 -4.82
CA GLY A 151 16.87 13.76 -4.35
C GLY A 151 15.88 12.85 -3.63
N SER A 152 16.14 11.54 -3.55
CA SER A 152 15.25 10.55 -2.93
C SER A 152 14.93 10.84 -1.45
N TYR A 153 15.88 11.37 -0.67
CA TYR A 153 15.64 11.79 0.72
C TYR A 153 14.75 13.02 0.85
N VAL A 154 14.87 13.98 -0.07
CA VAL A 154 13.97 15.14 -0.12
C VAL A 154 12.56 14.67 -0.44
N TYR A 155 12.43 13.79 -1.45
CA TYR A 155 11.17 13.15 -1.77
C TYR A 155 10.59 12.36 -0.57
N LEU A 156 11.41 11.57 0.13
CA LEU A 156 10.98 10.80 1.31
C LEU A 156 10.41 11.73 2.40
N ALA A 157 11.08 12.85 2.67
CA ALA A 157 10.60 13.85 3.63
C ALA A 157 9.28 14.48 3.17
N CYS A 158 9.17 14.92 1.92
CA CYS A 158 7.94 15.48 1.36
C CYS A 158 6.79 14.46 1.40
N PHE A 159 7.04 13.22 1.02
CA PHE A 159 6.04 12.16 1.02
C PHE A 159 5.60 11.79 2.44
N GLY A 160 6.52 11.78 3.40
CA GLY A 160 6.20 11.57 4.81
C GLY A 160 5.36 12.68 5.40
N VAL A 161 5.73 13.95 5.15
CA VAL A 161 4.94 15.11 5.58
C VAL A 161 3.55 15.06 4.96
N ALA A 162 3.43 14.86 3.64
CA ALA A 162 2.14 14.78 2.96
C ALA A 162 1.28 13.65 3.54
N SER A 163 1.84 12.45 3.73
CA SER A 163 1.10 11.30 4.24
C SER A 163 0.62 11.50 5.68
N PHE A 164 1.49 12.00 6.56
CA PHE A 164 1.15 12.20 7.97
C PHE A 164 0.16 13.36 8.16
N VAL A 165 0.46 14.51 7.56
CA VAL A 165 -0.36 15.71 7.66
C VAL A 165 -1.75 15.46 7.07
N PHE A 166 -1.84 14.86 5.87
CA PHE A 166 -3.13 14.49 5.29
C PHE A 166 -3.90 13.53 6.20
N SER A 167 -3.29 12.45 6.67
CA SER A 167 -3.98 11.43 7.46
C SER A 167 -4.57 12.00 8.76
N VAL A 168 -3.77 12.79 9.49
CA VAL A 168 -4.22 13.41 10.75
C VAL A 168 -5.31 14.42 10.49
N MET A 169 -5.12 15.31 9.51
CA MET A 169 -6.11 16.35 9.20
C MET A 169 -7.42 15.75 8.67
N ALA A 170 -7.36 14.76 7.78
CA ALA A 170 -8.55 14.11 7.23
C ALA A 170 -9.36 13.41 8.32
N LEU A 171 -8.70 12.65 9.21
CA LEU A 171 -9.38 11.99 10.32
C LEU A 171 -9.99 13.01 11.29
N PHE A 172 -9.23 14.04 11.67
CA PHE A 172 -9.72 15.07 12.58
C PHE A 172 -10.90 15.86 11.98
N GLN A 173 -10.82 16.18 10.69
CA GLN A 173 -11.90 16.85 9.95
C GLN A 173 -13.18 16.02 9.93
N LEU A 174 -13.08 14.72 9.63
CA LEU A 174 -14.23 13.82 9.55
C LEU A 174 -14.83 13.50 10.92
N LEU A 175 -13.99 13.33 11.95
CA LEU A 175 -14.45 13.05 13.32
C LEU A 175 -15.08 14.27 14.01
N SER A 176 -14.69 15.48 13.60
CA SER A 176 -15.21 16.73 14.15
C SER A 176 -16.42 17.28 13.37
N TYR A 177 -16.88 16.58 12.33
CA TYR A 177 -18.03 17.01 11.56
C TYR A 177 -19.32 16.84 12.37
N ASP A 178 -20.10 17.91 12.48
CA ASP A 178 -21.39 17.90 13.15
C ASP A 178 -22.51 17.60 12.14
N GLU A 179 -23.15 16.44 12.27
CA GLU A 179 -24.20 15.99 11.37
C GLU A 179 -25.51 16.78 11.53
N GLU A 180 -25.78 17.36 12.70
CA GLU A 180 -27.01 18.11 12.97
C GLU A 180 -26.93 19.51 12.37
N THR A 181 -25.79 20.18 12.56
CA THR A 181 -25.60 21.57 12.09
C THR A 181 -24.98 21.66 10.70
N GLY A 182 -24.38 20.57 10.21
CA GLY A 182 -23.57 20.57 8.98
C GLY A 182 -22.25 21.35 9.13
N MET A 183 -21.84 21.65 10.36
CA MET A 183 -20.60 22.38 10.62
C MET A 183 -19.40 21.48 10.32
N MET A 184 -18.55 21.93 9.39
CA MET A 184 -17.30 21.28 9.07
C MET A 184 -16.33 21.30 10.25
N GLY A 185 -15.44 20.30 10.29
CA GLY A 185 -14.33 20.28 11.23
C GLY A 185 -13.39 21.50 11.08
N PRO A 186 -12.47 21.68 12.05
CA PRO A 186 -11.70 22.92 12.19
C PRO A 186 -10.57 23.09 11.17
N VAL A 187 -10.30 22.09 10.32
CA VAL A 187 -9.21 22.17 9.34
C VAL A 187 -9.70 22.97 8.13
N PRO A 188 -9.01 24.05 7.72
CA PRO A 188 -9.38 24.77 6.52
C PRO A 188 -9.31 23.85 5.28
N TRP A 189 -10.41 23.78 4.53
CA TRP A 189 -10.56 22.81 3.43
C TRP A 189 -9.43 22.87 2.38
N TYR A 190 -8.89 24.05 2.11
CA TYR A 190 -7.82 24.23 1.11
C TYR A 190 -6.47 23.65 1.57
N VAL A 191 -6.22 23.61 2.88
CA VAL A 191 -5.02 22.97 3.45
C VAL A 191 -5.14 21.46 3.31
N LEU A 192 -6.33 20.93 3.61
CA LEU A 192 -6.62 19.50 3.46
C LEU A 192 -6.53 19.07 1.99
N ALA A 193 -7.17 19.81 1.08
CA ALA A 193 -7.11 19.56 -0.36
C ALA A 193 -5.67 19.58 -0.90
N CYS A 194 -4.87 20.57 -0.48
CA CYS A 194 -3.46 20.64 -0.86
C CYS A 194 -2.69 19.39 -0.41
N SER A 195 -2.87 18.96 0.84
CA SER A 195 -2.19 17.74 1.34
C SER A 195 -2.62 16.46 0.63
N ASP A 196 -3.90 16.32 0.26
CA ASP A 196 -4.43 15.19 -0.52
C ASP A 196 -3.79 15.15 -1.92
N TYR A 197 -3.83 16.27 -2.64
CA TYR A 197 -3.29 16.36 -3.99
C TYR A 197 -1.76 16.18 -4.02
N VAL A 198 -1.04 16.74 -3.04
CA VAL A 198 0.41 16.52 -2.91
C VAL A 198 0.71 15.04 -2.68
N TRP A 199 -0.07 14.33 -1.87
CA TRP A 199 0.13 12.90 -1.66
C TRP A 199 -0.05 12.09 -2.96
N PHE A 200 -1.07 12.39 -3.76
CA PHE A 200 -1.27 11.76 -5.07
C PHE A 200 -0.16 12.08 -6.07
N ILE A 201 0.32 13.33 -6.07
CA ILE A 201 1.49 13.72 -6.87
C ILE A 201 2.71 12.89 -6.44
N CYS A 202 2.98 12.77 -5.14
CA CYS A 202 4.04 11.90 -4.65
C CYS A 202 3.85 10.47 -5.18
N LYS A 203 2.66 9.89 -5.06
CA LYS A 203 2.39 8.53 -5.58
C LYS A 203 2.66 8.39 -7.08
N ALA A 204 2.34 9.39 -7.90
CA ALA A 204 2.63 9.40 -9.32
C ALA A 204 4.14 9.39 -9.63
N PHE A 205 4.95 10.09 -8.82
CA PHE A 205 6.40 10.20 -9.02
C PHE A 205 7.21 9.19 -8.18
N GLY A 206 6.56 8.36 -7.36
CA GLY A 206 7.24 7.51 -6.40
C GLY A 206 8.20 6.49 -7.02
N SER A 207 7.98 6.08 -8.28
CA SER A 207 8.87 5.16 -9.00
C SER A 207 10.25 5.76 -9.30
N TYR A 208 10.33 7.07 -9.52
CA TYR A 208 11.59 7.76 -9.84
C TYR A 208 12.53 7.93 -8.63
N PHE A 209 11.95 8.02 -7.42
CA PHE A 209 12.71 8.31 -6.20
C PHE A 209 12.90 7.09 -5.30
N ARG A 210 12.40 5.92 -5.71
CA ARG A 210 12.53 4.70 -4.91
C ARG A 210 13.93 4.09 -5.03
N PRO A 211 14.52 3.59 -3.93
CA PRO A 211 15.73 2.79 -3.98
C PRO A 211 15.60 1.61 -4.95
N ALA A 212 16.63 1.39 -5.76
CA ALA A 212 16.63 0.27 -6.68
C ALA A 212 16.79 -1.04 -5.89
N ALA A 213 15.76 -1.90 -5.94
CA ALA A 213 15.86 -3.23 -5.37
C ALA A 213 16.70 -4.16 -6.27
N PRO A 214 17.58 -5.01 -5.72
CA PRO A 214 18.30 -5.99 -6.50
C PRO A 214 17.32 -6.98 -7.15
N SER A 215 17.62 -7.41 -8.38
CA SER A 215 16.80 -8.44 -9.06
C SER A 215 17.02 -9.80 -8.41
N ILE A 216 15.95 -10.60 -8.30
CA ILE A 216 16.04 -12.00 -7.89
C ILE A 216 16.31 -12.82 -9.13
N MET A 217 17.46 -13.50 -9.16
CA MET A 217 17.80 -14.44 -10.24
C MET A 217 17.43 -15.86 -9.79
N VAL A 218 16.70 -16.59 -10.63
CA VAL A 218 16.37 -17.99 -10.40
C VAL A 218 16.99 -18.81 -11.52
N SER A 219 17.84 -19.76 -11.15
CA SER A 219 18.44 -20.72 -12.08
C SER A 219 17.74 -22.06 -11.91
N TYR A 220 17.21 -22.60 -13.01
CA TYR A 220 16.57 -23.91 -13.04
C TYR A 220 17.49 -24.91 -13.75
N GLN A 221 17.64 -26.08 -13.16
CA GLN A 221 18.34 -27.20 -13.79
C GLN A 221 17.35 -28.36 -13.91
N LEU A 222 17.21 -28.90 -15.12
CA LEU A 222 16.45 -30.13 -15.30
C LEU A 222 17.24 -31.28 -14.66
N VAL A 223 16.62 -31.95 -13.71
CA VAL A 223 17.15 -33.15 -13.07
C VAL A 223 16.28 -34.34 -13.48
N SER A 224 16.93 -35.47 -13.72
CA SER A 224 16.27 -36.76 -13.95
C SER A 224 15.96 -37.40 -12.60
N ASP A 225 14.93 -38.26 -12.54
CA ASP A 225 14.66 -39.09 -11.36
C ASP A 225 15.89 -39.92 -10.94
N GLY A 226 16.75 -40.28 -11.92
CA GLY A 226 18.01 -40.98 -11.68
C GLY A 226 19.09 -40.14 -10.97
N ASP A 227 18.97 -38.81 -10.94
CA ASP A 227 19.91 -37.92 -10.25
C ASP A 227 19.62 -37.87 -8.73
N PHE A 228 18.45 -38.35 -8.29
CA PHE A 228 18.10 -38.44 -6.89
C PHE A 228 18.62 -39.75 -6.31
N THR A 229 19.74 -39.68 -5.59
CA THR A 229 20.10 -40.76 -4.67
C THR A 229 19.19 -40.68 -3.45
N VAL A 230 18.16 -41.54 -3.41
CA VAL A 230 17.45 -41.80 -2.15
C VAL A 230 18.51 -42.34 -1.19
N LEU A 231 18.89 -41.57 -0.18
CA LEU A 231 19.78 -42.03 0.87
C LEU A 231 19.12 -43.26 1.52
N GLN A 232 19.57 -44.46 1.13
CA GLN A 232 19.07 -45.76 1.60
C GLN A 232 19.27 -45.98 3.12
N GLY A 233 19.77 -44.98 3.85
CA GLY A 233 19.95 -44.98 5.30
C GLY A 233 18.84 -44.28 6.11
N MET A 234 17.88 -43.57 5.48
CA MET A 234 16.65 -43.17 6.16
C MET A 234 15.62 -44.31 6.09
N GLN A 235 16.02 -45.50 6.54
CA GLN A 235 15.04 -46.39 7.15
C GLN A 235 14.36 -45.56 8.23
N ARG A 236 13.02 -45.54 8.22
CA ARG A 236 12.22 -44.96 9.29
C ARG A 236 12.68 -45.63 10.59
N ASP A 237 13.60 -44.99 11.31
CA ASP A 237 13.70 -45.20 12.74
C ASP A 237 12.28 -44.99 13.26
N GLU A 238 11.82 -45.97 14.02
CA GLU A 238 10.52 -46.01 14.68
C GLU A 238 10.10 -44.63 15.18
N PRO A 239 8.78 -44.33 15.21
CA PRO A 239 8.27 -43.01 15.57
C PRO A 239 8.90 -42.49 16.86
N ARG A 240 9.95 -41.68 16.73
CA ARG A 240 10.57 -40.98 17.85
C ARG A 240 9.59 -39.88 18.22
N ASP A 241 9.14 -39.89 19.47
CA ASP A 241 8.29 -38.86 20.05
C ASP A 241 8.79 -37.46 19.65
N LEU A 242 8.06 -36.81 18.75
CA LEU A 242 8.38 -35.52 18.12
C LEU A 242 8.35 -34.32 19.10
N PHE A 243 8.36 -34.57 20.40
CA PHE A 243 8.28 -33.57 21.46
C PHE A 243 9.57 -33.39 22.27
N SER A 244 10.70 -34.00 21.89
CA SER A 244 11.98 -33.66 22.52
C SER A 244 12.46 -32.29 22.02
N LYS A 245 12.63 -31.35 22.95
CA LYS A 245 12.88 -29.90 22.78
C LYS A 245 14.17 -29.48 22.05
N ASP A 246 14.88 -30.39 21.41
CA ASP A 246 16.19 -30.14 20.83
C ASP A 246 16.17 -30.38 19.31
N VAL A 247 15.49 -29.49 18.56
CA VAL A 247 15.68 -29.43 17.11
C VAL A 247 16.83 -28.46 16.82
N PRO A 248 17.99 -28.94 16.34
CA PRO A 248 19.08 -28.06 15.95
C PRO A 248 18.59 -27.16 14.81
N ARG A 249 18.77 -25.85 14.98
CA ARG A 249 18.54 -24.88 13.91
C ARG A 249 19.53 -25.20 12.79
N LEU A 250 19.00 -25.55 11.62
CA LEU A 250 19.78 -25.56 10.38
C LEU A 250 20.31 -24.14 10.17
N VAL A 251 21.61 -23.99 10.42
CA VAL A 251 22.37 -22.80 10.02
C VAL A 251 22.61 -23.00 8.53
N ALA A 252 21.97 -22.14 7.72
CA ALA A 252 22.27 -21.99 6.31
C ALA A 252 23.55 -21.16 6.15
#